data_AF-A0A946VNJ6-F1
#
_entry.id   AF-A0A946VNJ6-F1
#
_cell.length_a   1.000
_cell.length_b   1.000
_cell.length_c   1.000
_cell.angle_alpha   90.00
_cell.angle_beta   90.00
_cell.angle_gamma   90.00
#
_symmetry.space_group_name_H-M   'P 1'
#
loop_
_entity.id
_entity.type
_entity.pdbx_description
1 polymer ?
#
loop_
_entity_poly.entity_id
_entity_poly.type
_entity_poly.pdbx_seq_one_letter_code
_entity_poly.pdbx_strand_id
1 'polypeptide(L)'
;MSILLAKLLLLVFVANGAPILVRWLMAGRFAFPVDAGCKFIDGKRLLGKAKTWRGILASVIATMLLALFLELGWYTGLLIACG
;
A
#
# COMPACT_ATOMS: atom_id res chain seq x y z
N MET A 1 -6.79 2.53 -25.62
CA MET A 1 -5.51 2.23 -24.93
C MET A 1 -5.19 3.25 -23.83
N SER A 2 -5.23 4.56 -24.10
CA SER A 2 -4.82 5.60 -23.14
C SER A 2 -5.63 5.65 -21.84
N ILE A 3 -6.94 5.42 -21.89
CA ILE A 3 -7.82 5.44 -20.71
C ILE A 3 -7.49 4.31 -19.74
N LEU A 4 -7.27 3.09 -20.25
CA LEU A 4 -6.89 1.95 -19.41
C LEU A 4 -5.56 2.21 -18.70
N LEU A 5 -4.58 2.75 -19.43
CA LEU A 5 -3.28 3.09 -18.87
C LEU A 5 -3.40 4.16 -17.77
N ALA A 6 -4.24 5.18 -17.96
CA ALA A 6 -4.52 6.18 -16.93
C ALA A 6 -5.17 5.56 -15.67
N LYS A 7 -6.13 4.64 -15.84
CA LYS A 7 -6.75 3.91 -14.73
C LYS A 7 -5.72 3.09 -13.94
N LEU A 8 -4.84 2.37 -14.63
CA LEU A 8 -3.79 1.55 -14.00
C LEU A 8 -2.74 2.41 -13.28
N LEU A 9 -2.31 3.53 -13.89
CA LEU A 9 -1.39 4.47 -13.24
C LEU A 9 -2.01 5.09 -11.99
N LEU A 10 -3.32 5.39 -12.02
CA LEU A 10 -4.02 5.90 -10.85
C LEU A 10 -4.05 4.86 -9.71
N LEU A 11 -4.25 3.58 -10.03
CA LEU A 11 -4.18 2.50 -9.04
C LEU A 11 -2.77 2.38 -8.43
N VAL A 12 -1.72 2.44 -9.25
CA VAL A 12 -0.33 2.44 -8.77
C VAL A 12 -0.07 3.64 -7.86
N PHE A 13 -0.55 4.82 -8.25
CA PHE A 13 -0.41 6.03 -7.45
C PHE A 13 -1.07 5.87 -6.07
N VAL A 14 -2.29 5.32 -6.03
CA VAL A 14 -3.00 5.08 -4.76
C VAL A 14 -2.34 3.98 -3.93
N ALA A 15 -1.88 2.89 -4.53
CA ALA A 15 -1.19 1.80 -3.83
C ALA A 15 0.04 2.31 -3.08
N ASN A 16 0.78 3.25 -3.68
CA ASN A 16 1.99 3.84 -3.09
C ASN A 16 1.68 5.00 -2.13
N GLY A 17 0.65 5.81 -2.41
CA GLY A 17 0.29 6.99 -1.62
C GLY A 17 -0.51 6.69 -0.35
N ALA A 18 -1.36 5.67 -0.37
CA ALA A 18 -2.25 5.34 0.75
C ALA A 18 -1.52 5.08 2.09
N PRO A 19 -0.39 4.34 2.15
CA PRO A 19 0.37 4.17 3.39
C PRO A 19 0.86 5.48 4.00
N ILE A 20 1.24 6.44 3.15
CA ILE A 20 1.71 7.77 3.54
C ILE A 20 0.54 8.56 4.10
N LEU A 21 -0.59 8.59 3.39
CA LEU A 21 -1.79 9.30 3.85
C LEU A 21 -2.27 8.79 5.21
N VAL A 22 -2.38 7.47 5.38
CA VAL A 22 -2.78 6.87 6.67
C VAL A 22 -1.76 7.15 7.78
N ARG A 23 -0.46 7.27 7.45
CA ARG A 23 0.55 7.69 8.43
C ARG A 23 0.29 9.10 8.94
N TRP A 24 -0.07 10.02 8.06
CA TRP A 24 -0.42 11.39 8.44
C TRP A 24 -1.72 11.45 9.23
N LEU A 25 -2.78 10.79 8.75
CA LEU A 25 -4.10 10.80 9.39
C LEU A 25 -4.10 10.16 10.78
N MET A 26 -3.34 9.08 10.99
CA MET A 26 -3.31 8.37 12.27
C MET A 26 -2.24 8.87 13.23
N ALA A 27 -1.50 9.95 12.89
CA ALA A 27 -0.45 10.55 13.72
C ALA A 27 0.53 9.55 14.35
N GLY A 28 0.85 8.45 13.65
CA GLY A 28 1.75 7.40 14.13
C GLY A 28 1.13 6.31 15.01
N ARG A 29 -0.20 6.33 15.28
CA ARG A 29 -0.90 5.24 15.97
C ARG A 29 -0.87 3.94 15.16
N PHE A 30 -0.88 2.80 15.87
CA PHE A 30 -0.88 1.44 15.29
C PHE A 30 0.26 1.19 14.29
N ALA A 31 1.42 1.83 14.48
CA ALA A 31 2.59 1.69 13.62
C ALA A 31 3.37 0.39 13.87
N PHE A 32 2.68 -0.75 13.92
CA PHE A 32 3.30 -2.05 14.07
C PHE A 32 4.12 -2.39 12.82
N PRO A 33 5.46 -2.52 12.95
CA PRO A 33 6.30 -2.83 11.81
C PRO A 33 6.05 -4.27 11.36
N VAL A 34 6.07 -4.47 10.04
CA VAL A 34 5.81 -5.80 9.45
C VAL A 34 6.91 -6.79 9.79
N ASP A 35 8.15 -6.30 9.90
CA ASP A 35 9.30 -7.12 10.28
C ASP A 35 9.37 -7.44 11.78
N ALA A 36 8.42 -6.98 12.61
CA ALA A 36 8.45 -7.15 14.07
C ALA A 36 9.77 -6.70 14.74
N GLY A 37 10.59 -5.88 14.07
CA GLY A 37 11.92 -5.49 14.54
C GLY A 37 13.06 -6.48 14.20
N CYS A 38 12.81 -7.52 13.40
CA CYS A 38 13.83 -8.43 12.88
C CYS A 38 14.95 -7.65 12.20
N LYS A 39 16.19 -8.04 12.54
CA LYS A 39 17.40 -7.50 11.95
C LYS A 39 17.97 -8.49 10.95
N PHE A 40 18.54 -7.96 9.87
CA PHE A 40 19.30 -8.73 8.90
C PHE A 40 20.74 -8.93 9.40
N ILE A 41 21.53 -9.72 8.68
CA ILE A 41 22.91 -10.12 9.07
C ILE A 41 23.82 -8.88 9.24
N ASP A 42 23.51 -7.79 8.55
CA ASP A 42 24.20 -6.49 8.65
C ASP A 42 23.79 -5.65 9.88
N GLY A 43 22.90 -6.17 10.74
CA GLY A 43 22.38 -5.51 11.93
C GLY A 43 21.29 -4.46 11.67
N LYS A 44 20.90 -4.20 10.42
CA LYS A 44 19.82 -3.28 10.05
C LYS A 44 18.48 -4.00 10.05
N ARG A 45 17.38 -3.24 10.15
CA ARG A 45 16.02 -3.82 10.07
C ARG A 45 15.75 -4.39 8.68
N LEU A 46 15.09 -5.54 8.62
CA LEU A 46 14.80 -6.25 7.37
C LEU A 46 13.93 -5.42 6.41
N LEU A 47 12.84 -4.82 6.91
CA LEU A 47 11.91 -4.02 6.10
C LEU A 47 11.92 -2.53 6.50
N GLY A 48 12.52 -2.22 7.65
CA GLY A 48 12.63 -0.87 8.17
C GLY A 48 11.37 -0.41 8.90
N LYS A 49 11.46 0.73 9.60
CA LYS A 49 10.36 1.28 10.41
C LYS A 49 9.16 1.79 9.59
N ALA A 50 9.35 2.01 8.29
CA ALA A 50 8.32 2.61 7.43
C ALA A 50 7.25 1.60 6.97
N LYS A 51 7.58 0.31 6.87
CA LYS A 51 6.67 -0.76 6.43
C LYS A 51 5.86 -1.26 7.62
N THR A 52 4.61 -0.82 7.71
CA THR A 52 3.69 -1.15 8.82
C THR A 52 2.47 -1.90 8.32
N TRP A 53 1.88 -2.76 9.16
CA TRP A 53 0.66 -3.50 8.82
C TRP A 53 -0.49 -2.57 8.45
N ARG A 54 -0.66 -1.46 9.17
CA ARG A 54 -1.66 -0.44 8.82
C ARG A 54 -1.46 0.16 7.43
N GLY A 55 -0.20 0.35 7.01
CA GLY A 55 0.14 0.88 5.69
C GLY A 55 -0.21 -0.12 4.59
N ILE A 56 0.11 -1.39 4.80
CA ILE A 56 -0.25 -2.47 3.87
C ILE A 56 -1.77 -2.58 3.74
N LEU A 57 -2.50 -2.66 4.86
CA LEU A 57 -3.96 -2.75 4.84
C LEU A 57 -4.58 -1.53 4.15
N ALA A 58 -4.09 -0.32 4.43
CA ALA A 58 -4.53 0.89 3.77
C ALA A 58 -4.33 0.85 2.25
N SER A 59 -3.15 0.40 1.80
CA SER A 59 -2.84 0.23 0.37
C SER A 59 -3.78 -0.76 -0.30
N VAL A 60 -3.96 -1.96 0.28
CA VAL A 60 -4.82 -3.01 -0.26
C VAL A 60 -6.28 -2.53 -0.35
N ILE A 61 -6.83 -2.02 0.76
CA ILE A 61 -8.23 -1.58 0.81
C ILE A 61 -8.47 -0.41 -0.16
N ALA A 62 -7.63 0.62 -0.13
CA ALA A 62 -7.82 1.79 -0.99
C ALA A 62 -7.71 1.44 -2.48
N THR A 63 -6.74 0.61 -2.86
CA THR A 63 -6.52 0.22 -4.26
C THR A 63 -7.63 -0.71 -4.75
N MET A 64 -8.09 -1.66 -3.93
CA MET A 64 -9.24 -2.51 -4.27
C MET A 64 -10.52 -1.71 -4.47
N LEU A 65 -10.83 -0.78 -3.55
CA LEU A 65 -12.00 0.09 -3.66
C LEU A 65 -11.92 0.95 -4.91
N LEU A 66 -10.77 1.57 -5.18
CA LEU A 66 -10.59 2.38 -6.37
C LEU A 66 -10.74 1.54 -7.65
N ALA A 67 -10.23 0.31 -7.68
CA ALA A 67 -10.36 -0.57 -8.86
C ALA A 67 -11.83 -0.93 -9.13
N LEU A 68 -12.65 -1.09 -8.09
CA LEU A 68 -14.10 -1.23 -8.23
C LEU A 68 -14.74 0.03 -8.84
N PHE A 69 -14.38 1.22 -8.34
CA PHE A 69 -14.86 2.50 -8.90
C PHE A 69 -14.42 2.74 -10.35
N LEU A 70 -13.27 2.21 -10.75
CA LEU A 70 -12.75 2.30 -12.10
C LEU A 70 -13.24 1.18 -13.04
N GLU A 71 -14.14 0.30 -12.56
CA GLU A 71 -14.69 -0.83 -13.30
C GLU A 71 -13.62 -1.85 -13.75
N LEU A 72 -12.50 -1.94 -13.03
CA LEU A 72 -11.41 -2.90 -13.29
C LEU A 72 -11.51 -4.18 -12.46
N GLY A 73 -12.49 -4.25 -11.54
CA GLY A 73 -12.69 -5.36 -10.62
C GLY A 73 -11.74 -5.31 -9.42
N TRP A 74 -12.18 -5.80 -8.25
CA TRP A 74 -11.37 -5.74 -7.03
C TRP A 74 -10.05 -6.52 -7.14
N TYR A 75 -10.02 -7.60 -7.94
CA TYR A 75 -8.84 -8.45 -8.10
C TYR A 75 -7.66 -7.70 -8.76
N THR A 76 -7.92 -6.82 -9.72
CA THR A 76 -6.86 -5.99 -10.32
C THR A 76 -6.28 -5.01 -9.32
N GLY A 77 -7.13 -4.40 -8.48
CA GLY A 77 -6.68 -3.54 -7.39
C GLY A 77 -5.84 -4.29 -6.34
N LEU A 78 -6.22 -5.54 -6.00
CA LEU A 78 -5.45 -6.40 -5.12
C LEU A 78 -4.07 -6.72 -5.71
N LEU A 79 -4.02 -7.12 -6.99
CA LEU A 79 -2.76 -7.42 -7.68
C LEU A 79 -1.81 -6.21 -7.70
N ILE A 80 -2.34 -5.02 -7.98
CA ILE A 80 -1.54 -3.78 -8.02
C ILE A 80 -1.07 -3.38 -6.61
N ALA A 81 -1.85 -3.66 -5.57
CA ALA A 81 -1.43 -3.37 -4.20
C ALA A 81 -0.34 -4.34 -3.68
N CYS A 82 -0.30 -5.58 -4.21
CA CYS A 82 0.62 -6.62 -3.76
C CYS A 82 1.88 -6.79 -4.63
N GLY A 83 1.86 -6.34 -5.89
CA GLY A 83 3.00 -6.36 -6.81
C GLY A 83 4.00 -5.24 -6.56
#